data_AF-A0A7C0YBK6-F1
#
_entry.id   AF-A0A7C0YBK6-F1
#
_cell.length_a   1.000
_cell.length_b   1.000
_cell.length_c   1.000
_cell.angle_alpha   90.00
_cell.angle_beta   90.00
_cell.angle_gamma   90.00
#
_symmetry.space_group_name_H-M   'P 1'
#
loop_
_entity.id
_entity.type
_entity.pdbx_description
1 polymer ?
#
loop_
_entity_poly.entity_id
_entity_poly.type
_entity_poly.pdbx_seq_one_letter_code
_entity_poly.pdbx_strand_id
1 'polypeptide(L)'
;MGAFKRMGFVAAVMALVLVFSAQAWGGGLKTYGKGYRFDKNSWICVHIEGEPYERGFQHGYLVASELKEVMRTIPTLTLNRGF
;
A
#
# COMPACT_ATOMS: atom_id res chain seq x y z
N MET A 1 38.40 23.94 17.27
CA MET A 1 38.00 22.57 17.71
C MET A 1 36.48 22.32 17.58
N GLY A 2 35.87 22.49 16.39
CA GLY A 2 34.40 22.41 16.22
C GLY A 2 33.86 21.63 15.02
N ALA A 3 34.73 21.18 14.11
CA ALA A 3 34.32 20.44 12.91
C ALA A 3 34.09 18.93 13.17
N PHE A 4 34.79 18.37 14.16
CA PHE A 4 34.81 16.93 14.41
C PHE A 4 33.51 16.39 15.04
N LYS A 5 32.75 17.26 15.73
CA LYS A 5 31.45 16.88 16.35
C LYS A 5 30.27 16.95 15.37
N ARG A 6 30.39 17.72 14.29
CA ARG A 6 29.36 17.86 13.24
C ARG A 6 29.35 16.65 12.29
N MET A 7 30.52 16.08 12.02
CA MET A 7 30.67 14.92 11.13
C MET A 7 30.02 13.65 11.69
N GLY A 8 30.14 13.40 13.00
CA GLY A 8 29.52 12.25 13.67
C GLY A 8 27.98 12.30 13.69
N PHE A 9 27.41 13.51 13.78
CA PHE A 9 25.95 13.70 13.71
C PHE A 9 25.42 13.48 12.29
N VAL A 10 26.13 13.97 11.27
CA VAL A 10 25.77 13.72 9.87
C VAL A 10 25.85 12.23 9.53
N ALA A 11 26.87 11.51 10.01
CA ALA A 11 26.96 10.07 9.84
C ALA A 11 25.80 9.31 10.50
N ALA A 12 25.35 9.73 11.70
CA ALA A 12 24.20 9.14 12.38
C ALA A 12 22.88 9.40 11.64
N VAL A 13 22.69 10.61 11.11
CA VAL A 13 21.50 10.96 10.29
C VAL A 13 21.50 10.18 8.97
N MET A 14 22.65 10.02 8.32
CA MET A 14 22.76 9.23 7.08
C MET A 14 22.51 7.74 7.32
N ALA A 15 22.96 7.19 8.45
CA ALA A 15 22.66 5.82 8.84
C ALA A 15 21.15 5.63 9.09
N LEU A 16 20.49 6.62 9.72
CA LEU A 16 19.04 6.60 9.93
C LEU A 16 18.26 6.65 8.60
N VAL A 17 18.70 7.47 7.65
CA VAL A 17 18.08 7.57 6.31
C VAL A 17 18.21 6.26 5.52
N LEU A 18 19.35 5.57 5.62
CA LEU A 18 19.57 4.28 4.96
C LEU A 18 18.68 3.17 5.53
N VAL A 19 18.46 3.13 6.85
CA VAL A 19 17.53 2.18 7.49
C VAL A 19 16.08 2.46 7.08
N PHE A 20 15.67 3.72 6.97
CA PHE A 20 14.31 4.09 6.57
C PHE A 20 13.98 3.75 5.10
N SER A 21 14.97 3.90 4.21
CA SER A 21 14.81 3.61 2.78
C SER A 21 14.61 2.12 2.49
N ALA A 22 15.10 1.23 3.37
CA ALA A 22 15.02 -0.21 3.20
C ALA A 22 13.60 -0.79 3.41
N GLN A 23 12.71 -0.06 4.11
CA GLN A 23 11.40 -0.57 4.48
C GLN A 23 10.33 -0.38 3.38
N ALA A 24 10.61 0.35 2.30
CA ALA A 24 9.55 0.89 1.45
C ALA A 24 9.11 0.01 0.26
N TRP A 25 9.81 -1.07 -0.09
CA TRP A 25 9.55 -1.83 -1.33
C TRP A 25 9.12 -3.27 -1.06
N GLY A 26 8.05 -3.44 -0.30
CA GLY A 26 7.41 -4.72 -0.04
C GLY A 26 5.97 -4.74 -0.53
N GLY A 27 5.75 -4.77 -1.84
CA GLY A 27 4.43 -5.07 -2.39
C GLY A 27 4.08 -6.52 -2.07
N GLY A 28 3.44 -6.75 -0.91
CA GLY A 28 3.12 -8.09 -0.43
C GLY A 28 2.14 -8.80 -1.36
N LEU A 29 2.52 -9.98 -1.85
CA LEU A 29 1.62 -10.85 -2.59
C LEU A 29 0.51 -11.34 -1.64
N LYS A 30 -0.74 -11.00 -1.92
CA LYS A 30 -1.91 -11.47 -1.15
C LYS A 30 -2.67 -12.50 -1.96
N THR A 31 -2.94 -13.67 -1.39
CA THR A 31 -3.55 -14.80 -2.10
C THR A 31 -4.81 -15.29 -1.41
N TYR A 32 -5.79 -15.77 -2.18
CA TYR A 32 -6.97 -16.46 -1.67
C TYR A 32 -7.40 -17.53 -2.67
N GLY A 33 -7.25 -18.81 -2.30
CA GLY A 33 -7.47 -19.93 -3.22
C GLY A 33 -6.57 -19.82 -4.46
N LYS A 34 -7.20 -19.82 -5.65
CA LYS A 34 -6.50 -19.60 -6.94
C LYS A 34 -6.26 -18.12 -7.27
N GLY A 35 -6.92 -17.21 -6.55
CA GLY A 35 -6.81 -15.78 -6.77
C GLY A 35 -5.59 -15.18 -6.07
N TYR A 36 -5.00 -14.15 -6.68
CA TYR A 36 -3.88 -13.42 -6.09
C TYR A 36 -3.90 -11.95 -6.48
N ARG A 37 -3.28 -11.14 -5.64
CA ARG A 37 -3.11 -9.70 -5.80
C ARG A 37 -1.65 -9.33 -5.63
N PHE A 38 -1.19 -8.42 -6.48
CA PHE A 38 0.08 -7.73 -6.32
C PHE A 38 -0.08 -6.26 -6.67
N ASP A 39 0.71 -5.43 -6.00
CA ASP A 39 0.71 -3.99 -6.20
C ASP A 39 1.91 -3.63 -7.08
N LYS A 40 1.67 -2.97 -8.22
CA LYS A 40 2.69 -2.61 -9.21
C LYS A 40 2.50 -1.18 -9.67
N ASN A 41 3.49 -0.32 -9.45
CA ASN A 41 3.45 1.09 -9.88
C ASN A 41 2.16 1.81 -9.39
N SER A 42 1.78 1.57 -8.14
CA SER A 42 0.52 2.06 -7.54
C SER A 42 -0.77 1.54 -8.18
N TRP A 43 -0.68 0.54 -9.06
CA TRP A 43 -1.82 -0.22 -9.54
C TRP A 43 -2.00 -1.48 -8.72
N ILE A 44 -3.25 -1.77 -8.38
CA ILE A 44 -3.63 -3.03 -7.75
C ILE A 44 -4.03 -3.99 -8.87
N CYS A 45 -3.20 -4.98 -9.12
CA CYS A 45 -3.48 -6.03 -10.10
C CYS A 45 -4.03 -7.26 -9.38
N VAL A 46 -5.21 -7.73 -9.80
CA VAL A 46 -5.89 -8.89 -9.20
C VAL A 46 -6.16 -9.93 -10.26
N HIS A 47 -5.77 -11.17 -9.97
CA HIS A 47 -6.15 -12.35 -10.72
C HIS A 47 -7.21 -13.13 -9.95
N ILE A 48 -8.28 -13.51 -10.63
CA ILE A 48 -9.38 -14.33 -10.10
C ILE A 48 -9.77 -15.40 -11.13
N GLU A 49 -10.11 -16.60 -10.66
CA GLU A 49 -10.47 -17.73 -11.52
C GLU A 49 -11.54 -18.60 -10.84
N GLY A 50 -12.35 -19.31 -11.63
CA GLY A 50 -13.31 -20.30 -11.16
C GLY A 50 -14.73 -19.98 -11.58
N GLU A 51 -15.67 -20.61 -10.89
CA GLU A 51 -17.11 -20.40 -11.08
C GLU A 51 -17.52 -18.96 -10.72
N PRO A 52 -18.67 -18.45 -11.22
CA PRO A 52 -19.09 -17.07 -10.98
C PRO A 52 -19.07 -16.64 -9.50
N TYR A 53 -19.49 -17.53 -8.59
CA TYR A 53 -19.46 -17.28 -7.16
C TYR A 53 -18.03 -17.19 -6.60
N GLU A 54 -17.15 -18.11 -6.99
CA GLU A 54 -15.76 -18.15 -6.53
C GLU A 54 -14.99 -16.90 -6.96
N ARG A 55 -15.20 -16.44 -8.21
CA ARG A 55 -14.60 -15.21 -8.71
C ARG A 55 -15.04 -13.99 -7.90
N GLY A 56 -16.34 -13.90 -7.61
CA GLY A 56 -16.88 -12.82 -6.78
C GLY A 56 -16.27 -12.78 -5.39
N PHE A 57 -16.15 -13.95 -4.75
CA PHE A 57 -15.56 -14.05 -3.41
C PHE A 57 -14.05 -13.74 -3.42
N GLN A 58 -13.30 -14.29 -4.38
CA GLN A 58 -11.87 -14.00 -4.53
C GLN A 58 -11.62 -12.50 -4.71
N HIS A 59 -12.38 -11.85 -5.60
CA HIS A 59 -12.27 -10.41 -5.82
C HIS A 59 -12.54 -9.65 -4.52
N GLY A 60 -13.69 -9.90 -3.89
CA GLY A 60 -14.10 -9.23 -2.65
C GLY A 60 -13.07 -9.38 -1.53
N TYR A 61 -12.50 -10.57 -1.35
CA TYR A 61 -11.50 -10.83 -0.31
C TYR A 61 -10.17 -10.12 -0.57
N LEU A 62 -9.70 -10.12 -1.83
CA LEU A 62 -8.40 -9.56 -2.20
C LEU A 62 -8.38 -8.01 -2.14
N VAL A 63 -9.51 -7.36 -2.40
CA VAL A 63 -9.65 -5.88 -2.40
C VAL A 63 -10.50 -5.32 -1.26
N ALA A 64 -10.77 -6.12 -0.22
CA ALA A 64 -11.67 -5.73 0.89
C ALA A 64 -11.24 -4.43 1.60
N SER A 65 -9.92 -4.22 1.76
CA SER A 65 -9.34 -3.02 2.37
C SER A 65 -9.67 -1.75 1.59
N GLU A 66 -9.50 -1.81 0.28
CA GLU A 66 -9.70 -0.69 -0.65
C GLU A 66 -11.18 -0.37 -0.78
N LEU A 67 -12.02 -1.40 -0.86
CA LEU A 67 -13.46 -1.20 -0.90
C LEU A 67 -13.95 -0.49 0.36
N LYS A 68 -13.41 -0.83 1.54
CA LYS A 68 -13.72 -0.13 2.80
C LYS A 68 -13.34 1.35 2.73
N GLU A 69 -12.15 1.67 2.23
CA GLU A 69 -11.70 3.06 2.09
C GLU A 69 -12.53 3.85 1.08
N VAL A 70 -12.88 3.24 -0.05
CA VAL A 70 -13.77 3.84 -1.05
C VAL A 70 -15.14 4.12 -0.43
N MET A 71 -15.73 3.16 0.29
CA MET A 71 -17.02 3.35 0.96
C MET A 71 -16.98 4.45 2.02
N ARG A 72 -15.86 4.61 2.75
CA ARG A 72 -15.66 5.71 3.69
C ARG A 72 -15.56 7.07 3.00
N THR A 73 -14.92 7.11 1.84
CA THR A 73 -14.55 8.36 1.16
C THR A 73 -15.64 8.87 0.21
N ILE A 74 -16.41 7.96 -0.41
CA ILE A 74 -17.47 8.30 -1.36
C ILE A 74 -18.42 9.36 -0.80
N PRO A 75 -19.00 9.24 0.42
CA PRO A 75 -19.91 10.24 0.95
C PRO A 75 -19.28 11.62 1.08
N THR A 76 -18.01 11.71 1.49
CA THR A 76 -17.28 12.98 1.56
C THR A 76 -17.13 13.60 0.17
N LEU A 77 -16.83 12.80 -0.85
CA LEU A 77 -16.68 13.30 -2.22
C LEU A 77 -18.00 13.74 -2.85
N THR A 78 -19.12 13.09 -2.50
CA THR A 78 -20.44 13.44 -3.06
C THR A 78 -21.18 14.54 -2.30
N LEU A 79 -21.00 14.64 -0.98
CA LEU A 79 -21.73 15.60 -0.14
C LEU A 79 -20.95 16.88 0.14
N ASN A 80 -19.65 16.94 -0.17
CA ASN A 80 -18.88 18.19 -0.15
C ASN A 80 -19.10 19.01 -1.43
N ARG A 81 -20.36 19.40 -1.69
CA ARG A 81 -20.70 20.36 -2.75
C ARG A 81 -21.10 21.69 -2.12
N GLY A 82 -20.08 22.43 -1.66
CA GLY A 82 -20.15 23.90 -1.63
C GLY A 82 -19.78 24.41 -3.02
N PHE A 83 -20.76 24.49 -3.90
CA PHE A 83 -20.79 25.42 -5.03
C PHE A 83 -21.90 26.42 -4.75
#